data_AF-A0A924VXN8-F1
#
_entry.id   AF-A0A924VXN8-F1
#
_cell.length_a   1.000
_cell.length_b   1.000
_cell.length_c   1.000
_cell.angle_alpha   90.00
_cell.angle_beta   90.00
_cell.angle_gamma   90.00
#
_symmetry.space_group_name_H-M   'P 1'
#
loop_
_entity.id
_entity.type
_entity.pdbx_description
1 polymer ?
#
loop_
_entity_poly.entity_id
_entity_poly.type
_entity_poly.pdbx_seq_one_letter_code
_entity_poly.pdbx_strand_id
1 'polypeptide(L)'
;MIKFEDSHNPEIPTREQVIIMFKHNAESAESINTYDKWLIEKMKSVDESGSEYSRLILNIDAADLLIECGMIEDASAYLSLTWDMMESEIARVVEENMSQELSDLLDALRIVTDKIDDR
;
A
#
# COMPACT_ATOMS: atom_id res chain seq x y z
N MET A 1 31.74 22.11 11.65
CA MET A 1 30.87 23.02 10.89
C MET A 1 30.73 22.42 9.51
N ILE A 2 29.68 21.61 9.28
CA ILE A 2 29.44 21.02 7.97
C ILE A 2 28.71 22.09 7.15
N LYS A 3 29.30 22.44 6.00
CA LYS A 3 28.69 23.35 5.03
C LYS A 3 27.71 22.54 4.18
N PHE A 4 26.45 22.96 4.16
CA PHE A 4 25.48 22.52 3.17
C PHE A 4 25.59 23.47 1.98
N GLU A 5 25.88 22.94 0.80
CA GLU A 5 25.81 23.68 -0.45
C GLU A 5 24.36 23.77 -0.92
N ASP A 6 23.94 25.00 -1.23
CA ASP A 6 22.64 25.32 -1.84
C ASP A 6 22.51 24.64 -3.21
N SER A 7 21.53 23.74 -3.35
CA SER A 7 20.94 23.43 -4.65
C SER A 7 19.41 23.55 -4.55
N HIS A 8 18.83 24.47 -5.32
CA HIS A 8 17.42 24.87 -5.28
C HIS A 8 16.45 23.86 -5.92
N ASN A 9 16.53 22.60 -5.53
CA ASN A 9 15.36 21.74 -5.41
C ASN A 9 15.22 21.44 -3.91
N PRO A 10 14.02 21.49 -3.30
CA PRO A 10 13.89 20.90 -1.98
C PRO A 10 14.28 19.43 -2.14
N GLU A 11 15.47 19.08 -1.65
CA GLU A 11 15.98 17.72 -1.70
C GLU A 11 14.92 16.85 -1.04
N ILE A 12 14.33 15.93 -1.81
CA ILE A 12 13.33 15.00 -1.29
C ILE A 12 14.03 14.26 -0.15
N PRO A 13 13.54 14.33 1.08
CA PRO A 13 14.22 13.72 2.20
C PRO A 13 14.41 12.23 1.95
N THR A 14 15.55 11.66 2.33
CA THR A 14 15.70 10.20 2.38
C THR A 14 15.00 9.65 3.63
N ARG A 15 14.75 8.34 3.65
CA ARG A 15 14.22 7.65 4.82
C ARG A 15 15.07 7.92 6.07
N GLU A 16 16.39 7.82 5.95
CA GLU A 16 17.32 8.09 7.06
C GLU A 16 17.21 9.53 7.54
N GLN A 17 17.06 10.51 6.64
CA GLN A 17 16.90 11.91 7.00
C GLN A 17 15.61 12.13 7.79
N VAL A 18 14.50 11.48 7.41
CA VAL A 18 13.24 11.55 8.17
C VAL A 18 13.42 10.95 9.56
N ILE A 19 14.03 9.76 9.67
CA ILE A 19 14.25 9.07 10.96
C ILE A 19 15.14 9.91 11.88
N ILE A 20 16.23 10.47 11.34
CA ILE A 20 17.12 11.39 12.07
C ILE A 20 16.32 12.59 12.56
N MET A 21 15.47 13.18 11.71
CA MET A 21 14.66 14.33 12.08
C MET A 21 13.74 14.02 13.27
N PHE A 22 13.00 12.92 13.23
CA PHE A 22 12.14 12.50 14.35
C PHE A 22 12.94 12.16 15.62
N LYS A 23 14.10 11.52 15.50
CA LYS A 23 14.94 11.21 16.68
C LYS A 23 15.52 12.45 17.35
N HIS A 24 15.81 13.51 16.59
CA HIS A 24 16.36 14.75 17.13
C HIS A 24 15.28 15.72 17.63
N ASN A 25 14.19 15.85 16.90
CA ASN A 25 13.19 16.89 17.13
C ASN A 25 11.87 16.35 17.70
N ALA A 26 11.76 15.04 17.95
CA ALA A 26 10.50 14.36 18.27
C ALA A 26 9.42 14.66 17.21
N GLU A 27 8.14 14.54 17.58
CA GLU A 27 7.00 14.92 16.75
C GLU A 27 6.83 16.46 16.73
N SER A 28 7.77 17.12 16.06
CA SER A 28 7.73 18.57 15.84
C SER A 28 7.16 18.91 14.46
N ALA A 29 6.75 20.16 14.29
CA ALA A 29 6.33 20.67 12.98
C ALA A 29 7.40 20.51 11.89
N GLU A 30 8.69 20.55 12.25
CA GLU A 30 9.79 20.32 11.31
C GLU A 30 9.86 18.84 10.91
N SER A 31 9.81 17.93 11.87
CA SER A 31 9.81 16.48 11.63
C SER A 31 8.64 16.04 10.75
N ILE A 32 7.44 16.54 11.06
CA ILE A 32 6.23 16.28 10.28
C ILE A 32 6.39 16.79 8.85
N ASN A 33 6.87 18.02 8.66
CA ASN A 33 7.09 18.58 7.32
C ASN A 33 8.11 17.76 6.50
N THR A 34 9.18 17.27 7.13
CA THR A 34 10.15 16.39 6.49
C THR A 34 9.52 15.06 6.07
N TYR A 35 8.70 14.44 6.92
CA TYR A 35 7.97 13.23 6.57
C TYR A 35 6.94 13.45 5.46
N ASP A 36 6.15 14.54 5.52
CA ASP A 36 5.16 14.86 4.50
C ASP A 36 5.79 14.99 3.11
N LYS A 37 6.95 15.66 3.03
CA LYS A 37 7.70 15.76 1.76
C LYS A 37 8.13 14.41 1.23
N TRP A 38 8.63 13.53 2.09
CA TRP A 38 8.99 12.17 1.70
C TRP A 38 7.77 11.38 1.22
N LEU A 39 6.67 11.41 1.98
CA LEU A 39 5.45 10.68 1.68
C LEU A 39 4.81 11.16 0.38
N ILE A 40 4.69 12.47 0.17
CA ILE A 40 4.11 13.06 -1.05
C ILE A 40 4.87 12.58 -2.29
N GLU A 41 6.20 12.54 -2.24
CA GLU A 41 6.98 12.07 -3.37
C GLU A 41 6.76 10.57 -3.64
N LYS A 42 6.72 9.75 -2.59
CA LYS A 42 6.42 8.32 -2.73
C LYS A 42 5.02 8.09 -3.30
N MET A 43 4.02 8.86 -2.87
CA MET A 43 2.66 8.78 -3.40
C MET A 43 2.60 9.10 -4.89
N LYS A 44 3.34 10.10 -5.38
CA LYS A 44 3.42 10.38 -6.82
C LYS A 44 3.94 9.17 -7.60
N SER A 45 5.00 8.52 -7.11
CA SER A 45 5.53 7.31 -7.77
C SER A 45 4.52 6.16 -7.81
N VAL A 46 3.70 6.01 -6.76
CA VAL A 46 2.60 5.04 -6.73
C VAL A 46 1.52 5.40 -7.75
N ASP A 47 1.09 6.66 -7.78
CA ASP A 47 0.03 7.13 -8.68
C ASP A 47 0.45 7.02 -10.15
N GLU A 48 1.73 7.26 -10.47
CA GLU A 48 2.30 7.04 -11.80
C GLU A 48 2.27 5.56 -12.22
N SER A 49 2.40 4.63 -11.26
CA SER A 49 2.34 3.19 -11.53
C SER A 49 0.91 2.65 -11.70
N GLY A 50 -0.08 3.33 -11.11
CA GLY A 50 -1.48 2.89 -11.08
C GLY A 50 -1.74 1.54 -10.41
N SER A 51 -0.74 0.95 -9.73
CA SER A 51 -0.82 -0.41 -9.19
C SER A 51 -1.20 -0.41 -7.71
N GLU A 52 -2.22 -1.18 -7.36
CA GLU A 52 -2.59 -1.45 -5.96
C GLU A 52 -1.46 -2.12 -5.18
N TYR A 53 -0.63 -2.92 -5.86
CA TYR A 53 0.56 -3.53 -5.27
C TYR A 53 1.62 -2.49 -4.88
N SER A 54 1.84 -1.46 -5.72
CA SER A 54 2.71 -0.34 -5.37
C SER A 54 2.19 0.43 -4.15
N ARG A 55 0.86 0.57 -4.03
CA ARG A 55 0.21 1.24 -2.89
C ARG A 55 0.35 0.41 -1.60
N LEU A 56 0.23 -0.92 -1.69
CA LEU A 56 0.51 -1.84 -0.58
C LEU A 56 1.97 -1.71 -0.10
N ILE A 57 2.94 -1.70 -1.01
CA ILE A 57 4.36 -1.53 -0.66
C ILE A 57 4.59 -0.20 0.06
N LEU A 58 3.99 0.89 -0.43
CA LEU A 58 4.11 2.20 0.22
C LEU A 58 3.55 2.18 1.64
N ASN A 59 2.37 1.59 1.86
CA ASN A 59 1.77 1.57 3.20
C ASN A 59 2.63 0.77 4.20
N ILE A 60 3.27 -0.32 3.75
CA ILE A 60 4.21 -1.10 4.56
C ILE A 60 5.48 -0.28 4.85
N ASP A 61 6.07 0.36 3.84
CA ASP A 61 7.30 1.17 3.98
C ASP A 61 7.07 2.37 4.92
N ALA A 62 5.92 3.05 4.79
CA ALA A 62 5.52 4.14 5.67
C ALA A 62 5.30 3.67 7.12
N ALA A 63 4.61 2.54 7.34
CA ALA A 63 4.43 1.98 8.68
C ALA A 63 5.76 1.61 9.34
N ASP A 64 6.66 0.97 8.61
CA ASP A 64 7.97 0.56 9.10
C ASP A 64 8.83 1.79 9.49
N LEU A 65 8.77 2.86 8.67
CA LEU A 65 9.44 4.13 8.99
C LEU A 65 8.89 4.73 10.29
N LEU A 66 7.57 4.73 10.46
CA LEU A 66 6.91 5.29 11.65
C LEU A 66 7.25 4.49 12.91
N ILE A 67 7.39 3.16 12.81
CA ILE A 67 7.89 2.31 13.90
C ILE A 67 9.29 2.73 14.31
N GLU A 68 10.20 2.94 13.36
CA GLU A 68 11.56 3.40 13.63
C GLU A 68 11.62 4.81 14.25
N CYS A 69 10.61 5.64 13.97
CA CYS A 69 10.43 6.97 14.56
C CYS A 69 9.73 6.93 15.93
N GLY A 70 9.22 5.77 16.36
CA GLY A 70 8.47 5.61 17.62
C GLY A 70 6.99 6.02 17.54
N MET A 71 6.46 6.25 16.34
CA MET A 71 5.07 6.66 16.08
C MET A 71 4.18 5.42 15.88
N ILE A 72 3.99 4.66 16.96
CA ILE A 72 3.33 3.35 16.91
C ILE A 72 1.84 3.44 16.50
N GLU A 73 1.13 4.48 16.93
CA GLU A 73 -0.29 4.66 16.60
C GLU A 73 -0.48 4.90 15.10
N ASP A 74 0.29 5.80 14.51
CA ASP A 74 0.24 6.07 13.06
C ASP A 74 0.70 4.86 12.24
N ALA A 75 1.75 4.15 12.68
CA ALA A 75 2.16 2.90 12.05
C ALA A 75 1.04 1.85 12.04
N SER A 76 0.31 1.74 13.15
CA SER A 76 -0.83 0.82 13.27
C SER A 76 -1.97 1.19 12.31
N ALA A 77 -2.21 2.49 12.07
CA ALA A 77 -3.20 2.94 11.11
C ALA A 77 -2.84 2.50 9.67
N TYR A 78 -1.58 2.69 9.27
CA TYR A 78 -1.08 2.22 7.97
C TYR A 78 -1.18 0.69 7.80
N LEU A 79 -0.83 -0.08 8.84
CA LEU A 79 -0.94 -1.54 8.80
C LEU A 79 -2.40 -2.01 8.71
N SER A 80 -3.33 -1.32 9.39
CA SER A 80 -4.77 -1.63 9.30
C SER A 80 -5.30 -1.38 7.89
N LEU A 81 -4.96 -0.24 7.28
CA LEU A 81 -5.32 0.05 5.88
C LEU A 81 -4.72 -0.99 4.92
N THR A 82 -3.48 -1.41 5.15
CA THR A 82 -2.81 -2.45 4.36
C THR A 82 -3.55 -3.77 4.48
N TRP A 83 -3.96 -4.14 5.69
CA TRP A 83 -4.71 -5.36 5.95
C TRP A 83 -6.06 -5.36 5.23
N ASP A 84 -6.83 -4.27 5.33
CA ASP A 84 -8.13 -4.13 4.67
C ASP A 84 -8.00 -4.26 3.13
N MET A 85 -6.95 -3.67 2.55
CA MET A 85 -6.64 -3.82 1.13
C MET A 85 -6.34 -5.28 0.75
N MET A 86 -5.53 -5.97 1.55
CA MET A 86 -5.22 -7.38 1.33
C MET A 86 -6.45 -8.28 1.47
N GLU A 87 -7.30 -8.03 2.47
CA GLU A 87 -8.52 -8.79 2.70
C GLU A 87 -9.50 -8.61 1.54
N SER A 88 -9.66 -7.39 1.04
CA SER A 88 -10.49 -7.10 -0.14
C SER A 88 -9.99 -7.85 -1.38
N GLU A 89 -8.69 -7.87 -1.61
CA GLU A 89 -8.11 -8.54 -2.79
C GLU A 89 -8.21 -10.07 -2.68
N ILE A 90 -7.99 -10.63 -1.49
CA ILE A 90 -8.22 -12.06 -1.23
C ILE A 90 -9.70 -12.41 -1.47
N ALA A 91 -10.62 -11.60 -0.95
CA ALA A 91 -12.05 -11.82 -1.14
C ALA A 91 -12.42 -11.81 -2.63
N ARG A 92 -11.91 -10.85 -3.41
CA ARG A 92 -12.12 -10.77 -4.87
C ARG A 92 -11.62 -12.03 -5.58
N VAL A 93 -10.40 -12.46 -5.31
CA VAL A 93 -9.81 -13.66 -5.94
C VAL A 93 -10.61 -14.92 -5.59
N VAL A 94 -11.05 -15.05 -4.34
CA VAL A 94 -11.89 -16.18 -3.91
C VAL A 94 -13.24 -16.16 -4.63
N GLU A 95 -13.91 -15.00 -4.69
CA GLU A 95 -15.20 -14.84 -5.38
C GLU A 95 -15.09 -15.16 -6.88
N GLU A 96 -14.06 -14.67 -7.56
CA GLU A 96 -13.82 -14.92 -8.98
C GLU A 96 -13.63 -16.42 -9.26
N ASN A 97 -12.78 -17.10 -8.48
CA ASN A 97 -12.54 -18.53 -8.66
C ASN A 97 -13.78 -19.37 -8.37
N MET A 98 -14.50 -19.09 -7.27
CA MET A 98 -15.71 -19.81 -6.93
C MET A 98 -16.84 -19.57 -7.95
N SER A 99 -16.96 -18.35 -8.46
CA SER A 99 -17.95 -18.02 -9.49
C SER A 99 -17.65 -18.76 -10.80
N GLN A 100 -16.37 -18.87 -11.17
CA GLN A 100 -15.96 -19.64 -12.34
C GLN A 100 -16.27 -21.14 -12.16
N GLU A 101 -15.91 -21.73 -11.02
CA GLU A 101 -16.20 -23.15 -10.75
C GLU A 101 -17.70 -23.44 -10.77
N LEU A 102 -18.53 -22.55 -10.20
CA LEU A 102 -19.99 -22.67 -10.25
C LEU A 102 -20.55 -22.53 -11.67
N SER A 103 -20.00 -21.62 -12.47
CA SER A 103 -20.37 -21.46 -13.88
C SER A 103 -20.04 -22.72 -14.67
N ASP A 104 -18.83 -23.27 -14.50
CA ASP A 104 -18.37 -24.47 -15.19
C ASP A 104 -19.24 -25.69 -14.82
N LEU A 105 -19.61 -25.82 -13.53
CA LEU A 105 -20.52 -26.85 -13.05
C LEU A 105 -21.93 -26.72 -13.66
N LEU A 106 -22.46 -25.49 -13.76
CA LEU A 106 -23.77 -25.24 -14.37
C LEU A 106 -23.78 -25.56 -15.87
N ASP A 107 -22.72 -25.21 -16.58
CA ASP A 107 -22.60 -25.52 -18.01
C ASP A 107 -22.46 -27.04 -18.23
N ALA A 108 -21.69 -27.74 -17.38
CA ALA A 108 -21.61 -29.19 -17.40
C ALA A 108 -22.98 -29.85 -17.13
N LEU A 109 -23.76 -29.32 -16.17
CA LEU A 109 -25.11 -29.79 -15.89
C LEU A 109 -26.03 -29.62 -17.11
N ARG A 110 -26.00 -28.44 -17.75
CA ARG A 110 -26.79 -28.14 -18.96
C ARG A 110 -26.51 -29.14 -20.08
N ILE A 111 -25.24 -29.41 -20.35
CA ILE A 111 -24.83 -30.39 -21.38
C ILE A 111 -25.41 -31.79 -21.08
N VAL A 112 -25.48 -32.18 -19.81
CA VAL A 112 -26.05 -33.47 -19.42
C VAL A 112 -27.57 -33.47 -19.59
N THR A 113 -28.27 -32.39 -19.17
CA THR A 113 -29.73 -32.29 -19.32
C THR A 113 -30.18 -32.20 -20.77
N ASP A 114 -29.46 -31.46 -21.63
CA ASP A 114 -29.80 -31.34 -23.04
C ASP A 114 -29.75 -32.71 -23.76
N LYS A 115 -28.84 -33.59 -23.34
CA LYS A 115 -28.74 -34.97 -23.86
C LYS A 115 -29.88 -35.89 -23.43
N ILE A 116 -30.64 -35.51 -22.39
CA ILE A 116 -31.79 -36.27 -21.90
C ILE A 116 -33.06 -35.84 -22.65
N ASP A 117 -33.21 -34.54 -22.96
CA ASP A 117 -34.37 -34.00 -23.69
C ASP A 117 -34.39 -34.38 -25.19
N ASP A 118 -33.25 -34.78 -25.76
CA ASP A 118 -33.13 -35.28 -27.15
C ASP A 118 -33.50 -36.78 -27.32
N ARG A 119 -34.09 -37.43 -26.30
CA ARG A 119 -34.55 -38.84 -26.34
C ARG A 119 -36.07 -38.97 -26.29
#